data_AF-A0A6A7LVR3-F1
#
_entry.id   AF-A0A6A7LVR3-F1
#
_cell.length_a   1.000
_cell.length_b   1.000
_cell.length_c   1.000
_cell.angle_alpha   90.00
_cell.angle_beta   90.00
_cell.angle_gamma   90.00
#
_symmetry.space_group_name_H-M   'P 1'
#
loop_
_entity.id
_entity.type
_entity.pdbx_description
1 polymer ?
#
loop_
_entity_poly.entity_id
_entity_poly.type
_entity_poly.pdbx_seq_one_letter_code
_entity_poly.pdbx_strand_id
1 'polypeptide(L)'
;MRRHPFSLHRYAERALETKVTCDNCGLEFVVYGVFASCPDFLRLNALTTCLASLDVARKLVRLSEDTDIDADLRPQFPRDALGESVSVFDAFGRALRLRQPGVIRANAKLNLFQDLDALDGELRLAGLPDLPGILGTDLDRLYCLFQARHLYEHQAGVVDNRFVAKLPAYAHLRGQLRPIPATNLTEGIDALERLARDIDRLFTGGPRGSP
;
A
#
# COMPACT_ATOMS: atom_id res chain seq x y z
N MET A 1 -36.12 17.78 -41.19
CA MET A 1 -35.00 17.44 -40.28
C MET A 1 -35.33 16.12 -39.58
N ARG A 2 -34.62 15.03 -39.90
CA ARG A 2 -34.79 13.74 -39.21
C ARG A 2 -34.06 13.82 -37.86
N ARG A 3 -34.79 13.69 -36.76
CA ARG A 3 -34.20 13.52 -35.42
C ARG A 3 -33.69 12.09 -35.32
N HIS A 4 -32.37 11.91 -35.26
CA HIS A 4 -31.82 10.61 -34.88
C HIS A 4 -32.10 10.36 -33.40
N PRO A 5 -32.64 9.19 -33.02
CA PRO A 5 -32.75 8.83 -31.62
C PRO A 5 -31.34 8.65 -31.06
N PHE A 6 -30.97 9.46 -30.06
CA PHE A 6 -29.74 9.26 -29.33
C PHE A 6 -29.92 8.09 -28.37
N SER A 7 -28.96 7.17 -28.36
CA SER A 7 -28.96 6.05 -27.42
C SER A 7 -28.84 6.58 -25.99
N LEU A 8 -29.83 6.33 -25.15
CA LEU A 8 -29.73 6.59 -23.72
C LEU A 8 -28.84 5.50 -23.10
N HIS A 9 -27.64 5.87 -22.64
CA HIS A 9 -26.86 5.00 -21.76
C HIS A 9 -27.71 4.68 -20.52
N ARG A 10 -28.11 3.41 -20.38
CA ARG A 10 -28.90 2.97 -19.24
C ARG A 10 -27.99 2.79 -18.04
N TYR A 11 -28.24 3.61 -17.02
CA TYR A 11 -27.71 3.40 -15.68
C TYR A 11 -28.23 2.07 -15.11
N ALA A 12 -27.36 1.30 -14.48
CA ALA A 12 -27.73 0.11 -13.71
C ALA A 12 -26.96 0.13 -12.40
N GLU A 13 -27.66 0.07 -11.27
CA GLU A 13 -27.03 0.05 -9.93
C GLU A 13 -26.05 -1.12 -9.79
N ARG A 14 -26.34 -2.23 -10.46
CA ARG A 14 -25.46 -3.39 -10.55
C ARG A 14 -24.05 -3.07 -11.08
N ALA A 15 -23.89 -2.02 -11.88
CA ALA A 15 -22.60 -1.58 -12.38
C ALA A 15 -21.75 -0.84 -11.33
N LEU A 16 -22.36 -0.40 -10.22
CA LEU A 16 -21.70 0.24 -9.09
C LEU A 16 -21.36 -0.75 -7.96
N GLU A 17 -21.77 -2.01 -8.10
CA GLU A 17 -21.51 -3.07 -7.14
C GLU A 17 -20.02 -3.42 -7.10
N THR A 18 -19.43 -3.35 -5.92
CA THR A 18 -18.09 -3.90 -5.65
C THR A 18 -18.26 -5.24 -4.95
N LYS A 19 -17.83 -6.31 -5.62
CA LYS A 19 -17.80 -7.66 -5.03
C LYS A 19 -16.61 -7.77 -4.08
N VAL A 20 -16.88 -8.25 -2.87
CA VAL A 20 -15.90 -8.35 -1.79
C VAL A 20 -15.96 -9.76 -1.20
N THR A 21 -14.80 -10.37 -1.02
CA THR A 21 -14.65 -11.61 -0.26
C THR A 21 -13.96 -11.28 1.05
N CYS A 22 -14.54 -11.68 2.18
CA CYS A 22 -13.96 -11.40 3.49
C CYS A 22 -12.65 -12.18 3.69
N ASP A 23 -11.57 -11.47 4.00
CA ASP A 23 -10.23 -12.01 4.24
C ASP A 23 -10.17 -12.87 5.52
N ASN A 24 -11.23 -12.85 6.35
CA ASN A 24 -11.32 -13.61 7.61
C ASN A 24 -12.15 -14.88 7.51
N CYS A 25 -13.37 -14.81 6.95
CA CYS A 25 -14.30 -15.94 6.91
C CYS A 25 -14.64 -16.45 5.51
N GLY A 26 -14.16 -15.78 4.46
CA GLY A 26 -14.45 -16.15 3.08
C GLY A 26 -15.87 -15.80 2.62
N LEU A 27 -16.68 -15.09 3.43
CA LEU A 27 -18.00 -14.63 2.99
C LEU A 27 -17.87 -13.74 1.76
N GLU A 28 -18.64 -14.07 0.71
CA GLU A 28 -18.78 -13.23 -0.48
C GLU A 28 -20.00 -12.32 -0.33
N PHE A 29 -19.79 -11.02 -0.55
CA PHE A 29 -20.84 -10.02 -0.43
C PHE A 29 -20.58 -8.84 -1.36
N VAL A 30 -21.57 -7.96 -1.47
CA VAL A 30 -21.51 -6.79 -2.35
C VAL A 30 -21.68 -5.53 -1.51
N VAL A 31 -20.88 -4.51 -1.82
CA VAL A 31 -21.04 -3.16 -1.28
C VAL A 31 -21.13 -2.14 -2.39
N TYR A 32 -21.76 -1.01 -2.08
CA TYR A 32 -21.69 0.19 -2.89
C TYR A 32 -20.55 1.06 -2.34
N GLY A 33 -19.41 1.06 -3.03
CA GLY A 33 -18.18 1.75 -2.61
C GLY A 33 -16.98 0.82 -2.39
N VAL A 34 -15.89 1.36 -1.86
CA VAL A 34 -14.56 0.71 -1.84
C VAL A 34 -14.24 0.02 -0.51
N PHE A 35 -14.91 0.43 0.57
CA PHE A 35 -14.58 -0.02 1.93
C PHE A 35 -15.76 -0.78 2.53
N ALA A 36 -15.49 -2.02 2.92
CA ALA A 36 -16.51 -2.91 3.46
C ALA A 36 -16.02 -3.55 4.76
N SER A 37 -16.77 -3.34 5.83
CA SER A 37 -16.70 -4.26 6.96
C SER A 37 -17.43 -5.54 6.59
N CYS A 38 -16.89 -6.68 7.00
CA CYS A 38 -17.61 -7.94 6.86
C CYS A 38 -18.93 -7.85 7.63
N PRO A 39 -20.08 -8.19 7.04
CA PRO A 39 -21.37 -8.11 7.74
C PRO A 39 -21.46 -9.09 8.93
N ASP A 40 -20.73 -10.21 8.89
CA ASP A 40 -20.75 -11.21 9.96
C ASP A 40 -19.83 -10.85 11.13
N PHE A 41 -18.62 -10.36 10.83
CA PHE A 41 -17.61 -10.06 11.86
C PHE A 41 -17.56 -8.59 12.26
N LEU A 42 -18.21 -7.71 11.48
CA LEU A 42 -18.15 -6.26 11.59
C LEU A 42 -16.73 -5.68 11.58
N ARG A 43 -15.76 -6.46 11.08
CA ARG A 43 -14.35 -6.08 10.97
C ARG A 43 -14.05 -5.59 9.57
N LEU A 44 -13.18 -4.58 9.48
CA LEU A 44 -12.67 -4.07 8.22
C LEU A 44 -12.00 -5.20 7.43
N ASN A 45 -12.35 -5.30 6.14
CA ASN A 45 -11.66 -6.20 5.24
C ASN A 45 -10.29 -5.60 4.88
N ALA A 46 -9.32 -5.81 5.77
CA ALA A 46 -8.12 -4.99 5.83
C ALA A 46 -7.20 -5.17 4.62
N LEU A 47 -7.00 -6.39 4.12
CA LEU A 47 -6.18 -6.62 2.93
C LEU A 47 -6.90 -6.06 1.71
N THR A 48 -8.18 -6.38 1.53
CA THR A 48 -8.98 -5.83 0.41
C THR A 48 -8.96 -4.30 0.39
N THR A 49 -9.13 -3.66 1.55
CA THR A 49 -9.04 -2.20 1.71
C THR A 49 -7.67 -1.67 1.32
N CYS A 50 -6.59 -2.32 1.79
CA CYS A 50 -5.22 -1.97 1.43
C CYS A 50 -4.99 -2.01 -0.09
N LEU A 51 -5.39 -3.11 -0.72
CA LEU A 51 -5.20 -3.32 -2.17
C LEU A 51 -5.96 -2.28 -3.00
N ALA A 52 -7.18 -1.92 -2.58
CA ALA A 52 -7.96 -0.89 -3.26
C ALA A 52 -7.33 0.51 -3.13
N SER A 53 -6.82 0.87 -1.96
CA SER A 53 -6.05 2.12 -1.78
C SER A 53 -4.76 2.13 -2.59
N LEU A 54 -4.04 1.02 -2.70
CA LEU A 54 -2.85 0.94 -3.55
C LEU A 54 -3.20 1.12 -5.04
N ASP A 55 -4.37 0.65 -5.49
CA ASP A 55 -4.86 0.96 -6.83
C ASP A 55 -5.17 2.45 -7.03
N VAL A 56 -5.72 3.12 -6.01
CA VAL A 56 -5.88 4.59 -6.01
C VAL A 56 -4.52 5.28 -6.09
N ALA A 57 -3.53 4.83 -5.33
CA ALA A 57 -2.18 5.38 -5.39
C ALA A 57 -1.56 5.24 -6.80
N ARG A 58 -1.78 4.11 -7.50
CA ARG A 58 -1.37 3.97 -8.91
C ARG A 58 -2.06 4.97 -9.83
N LYS A 59 -3.36 5.24 -9.60
CA LYS A 59 -4.11 6.25 -10.38
C LYS A 59 -3.50 7.64 -10.18
N LEU A 60 -3.15 7.99 -8.95
CA LEU A 60 -2.48 9.26 -8.63
C LEU A 60 -1.13 9.36 -9.37
N VAL A 61 -0.33 8.30 -9.38
CA VAL A 61 0.93 8.28 -10.17
C VAL A 61 0.65 8.53 -11.66
N ARG A 62 -0.36 7.90 -12.26
CA ARG A 62 -0.73 8.14 -13.66
C ARG A 62 -1.17 9.58 -13.92
N LEU A 63 -1.94 10.18 -13.01
CA LEU A 63 -2.36 11.58 -13.12
C LEU A 63 -1.17 12.55 -13.09
N SER A 64 -0.06 12.19 -12.45
CA SER A 64 1.15 13.03 -12.47
C SER A 64 1.79 13.17 -13.86
N GLU A 65 1.52 12.23 -14.76
CA GLU A 65 2.03 12.23 -16.14
C GLU A 65 1.04 12.87 -17.13
N ASP A 66 -0.20 13.14 -16.72
CA ASP A 66 -1.25 13.70 -17.56
C ASP A 66 -0.99 15.19 -17.83
N THR A 67 -0.71 15.53 -19.09
CA THR A 67 -0.40 16.90 -19.51
C THR A 67 -1.61 17.84 -19.49
N ASP A 68 -2.83 17.31 -19.41
CA ASP A 68 -4.05 18.11 -19.33
C ASP A 68 -4.28 18.66 -17.92
N ILE A 69 -3.54 18.15 -16.92
CA ILE A 69 -3.58 18.64 -15.55
C ILE A 69 -2.58 19.78 -15.35
N ASP A 70 -2.98 20.77 -14.56
CA ASP A 70 -2.17 21.91 -14.17
C ASP A 70 -0.75 21.49 -13.72
N ALA A 71 0.25 22.16 -14.29
CA ALA A 71 1.66 21.90 -14.02
C ALA A 71 2.02 22.04 -12.55
N ASP A 72 1.32 22.91 -11.80
CA ASP A 72 1.56 23.13 -10.37
C ASP A 72 0.92 22.03 -9.51
N LEU A 73 -0.10 21.32 -10.02
CA LEU A 73 -0.75 20.21 -9.32
C LEU A 73 -0.06 18.86 -9.57
N ARG A 74 0.54 18.66 -10.74
CA ARG A 74 1.19 17.39 -11.10
C ARG A 74 2.21 16.88 -10.07
N PRO A 75 3.07 17.71 -9.45
CA PRO A 75 4.02 17.27 -8.42
C PRO A 75 3.36 16.80 -7.11
N GLN A 76 2.09 17.12 -6.88
CA GLN A 76 1.38 16.72 -5.66
C GLN A 76 0.93 15.25 -5.72
N PHE A 77 0.50 14.75 -6.87
CA PHE A 77 -0.02 13.38 -6.96
C PHE A 77 0.99 12.29 -6.58
N PRO A 78 2.28 12.36 -6.95
CA PRO A 78 3.27 11.40 -6.47
C PRO A 78 3.48 11.46 -4.95
N ARG A 79 3.39 12.66 -4.35
CA ARG A 79 3.49 12.83 -2.89
C ARG A 79 2.31 12.18 -2.19
N ASP A 80 1.10 12.42 -2.69
CA ASP A 80 -0.12 11.82 -2.16
C ASP A 80 -0.11 10.29 -2.34
N ALA A 81 0.34 9.80 -3.50
CA ALA A 81 0.47 8.37 -3.76
C ALA A 81 1.43 7.69 -2.77
N LEU A 82 2.58 8.31 -2.45
CA LEU A 82 3.53 7.80 -1.48
C LEU A 82 2.96 7.80 -0.05
N GLY A 83 2.34 8.91 0.35
CA GLY A 83 1.70 9.05 1.65
C GLY A 83 0.60 8.01 1.86
N GLU A 84 -0.30 7.88 0.89
CA GLU A 84 -1.41 6.92 0.91
C GLU A 84 -0.90 5.47 0.97
N SER A 85 0.07 5.12 0.12
CA SER A 85 0.58 3.74 0.03
C SER A 85 1.16 3.25 1.36
N VAL A 86 2.01 4.05 2.01
CA VAL A 86 2.61 3.65 3.29
C VAL A 86 1.59 3.73 4.43
N SER A 87 0.68 4.70 4.41
CA SER A 87 -0.33 4.87 5.46
C SER A 87 -1.35 3.74 5.45
N VAL A 88 -1.81 3.30 4.27
CA VAL A 88 -2.77 2.20 4.18
C VAL A 88 -2.13 0.87 4.55
N PHE A 89 -0.87 0.64 4.19
CA PHE A 89 -0.14 -0.56 4.60
C PHE A 89 0.03 -0.64 6.13
N ASP A 90 0.25 0.51 6.77
CA ASP A 90 0.32 0.59 8.22
C ASP A 90 -1.02 0.38 8.92
N ALA A 91 -2.12 0.87 8.33
CA ALA A 91 -3.47 0.57 8.78
C ALA A 91 -3.80 -0.92 8.64
N PHE A 92 -3.43 -1.54 7.51
CA PHE A 92 -3.53 -2.98 7.28
C PHE A 92 -2.77 -3.77 8.34
N GLY A 93 -1.51 -3.41 8.60
CA GLY A 93 -0.68 -4.08 9.59
C GLY A 93 -1.23 -4.00 11.01
N ARG A 94 -1.79 -2.85 11.41
CA ARG A 94 -2.52 -2.72 12.70
C ARG A 94 -3.72 -3.65 12.77
N ALA A 95 -4.55 -3.68 11.73
CA ALA A 95 -5.70 -4.58 11.69
C ALA A 95 -5.27 -6.05 11.72
N LEU A 96 -4.16 -6.40 11.06
CA LEU A 96 -3.60 -7.74 11.05
C LEU A 96 -3.12 -8.18 12.45
N ARG A 97 -2.43 -7.30 13.20
CA ARG A 97 -2.03 -7.54 14.59
C ARG A 97 -3.22 -7.76 15.52
N LEU A 98 -4.32 -7.05 15.30
CA LEU A 98 -5.57 -7.24 16.06
C LEU A 98 -6.24 -8.58 15.71
N ARG A 99 -6.17 -9.00 14.44
CA ARG A 99 -6.75 -10.27 13.98
C ARG A 99 -5.95 -11.48 14.45
N GLN A 100 -4.62 -11.36 14.52
CA GLN A 100 -3.69 -12.44 14.87
C GLN A 100 -2.81 -12.04 16.07
N PRO A 101 -3.41 -11.94 17.28
CA PRO A 101 -2.65 -11.61 18.48
C PRO A 101 -1.62 -12.73 18.75
N GLY A 102 -0.36 -12.35 18.97
CA GLY A 102 0.71 -13.28 19.31
C GLY A 102 1.70 -13.62 18.19
N VAL A 103 1.36 -13.34 16.92
CA VAL A 103 2.34 -13.47 15.82
C VAL A 103 3.46 -12.43 15.98
N ILE A 104 3.08 -11.18 16.22
CA ILE A 104 3.99 -10.07 16.51
C ILE A 104 3.87 -9.73 17.98
N ARG A 105 5.00 -9.35 18.60
CA ARG A 105 5.04 -9.03 20.04
C ARG A 105 4.12 -7.85 20.37
N ALA A 106 3.47 -7.92 21.53
CA ALA A 106 2.54 -6.89 21.97
C ALA A 106 3.21 -5.50 22.16
N ASN A 107 4.48 -5.49 22.57
CA ASN A 107 5.27 -4.28 22.78
C ASN A 107 5.98 -3.77 21.51
N ALA A 108 5.76 -4.39 20.35
CA ALA A 108 6.29 -3.89 19.09
C ALA A 108 5.71 -2.50 18.77
N LYS A 109 6.52 -1.68 18.08
CA LYS A 109 6.23 -0.29 17.70
C LYS A 109 4.81 -0.11 17.15
N LEU A 110 4.15 1.00 17.46
CA LEU A 110 2.78 1.26 16.97
C LEU A 110 2.71 1.44 15.45
N ASN A 111 3.70 2.13 14.87
CA ASN A 111 3.86 2.31 13.43
C ASN A 111 4.88 1.32 12.84
N LEU A 112 4.84 0.07 13.30
CA LEU A 112 5.75 -1.00 12.86
C LEU A 112 5.80 -1.13 11.34
N PHE A 113 4.63 -1.05 10.69
CA PHE A 113 4.49 -1.25 9.25
C PHE A 113 4.91 -0.02 8.42
N GLN A 114 5.28 1.09 9.06
CA GLN A 114 5.95 2.23 8.41
C GLN A 114 7.49 2.12 8.46
N ASP A 115 8.01 1.11 9.14
CA ASP A 115 9.43 0.94 9.45
C ASP A 115 9.87 -0.46 9.03
N LEU A 116 10.37 -0.59 7.80
CA LEU A 116 10.70 -1.88 7.20
C LEU A 116 11.75 -2.65 8.02
N ASP A 117 12.73 -1.97 8.61
CA ASP A 117 13.75 -2.66 9.42
C ASP A 117 13.15 -3.19 10.73
N ALA A 118 12.28 -2.42 11.37
CA ALA A 118 11.59 -2.87 12.56
C ALA A 118 10.63 -4.03 12.23
N LEU A 119 9.92 -3.95 11.12
CA LEU A 119 9.05 -5.02 10.64
C LEU A 119 9.85 -6.30 10.37
N ASP A 120 10.98 -6.20 9.66
CA ASP A 120 11.87 -7.33 9.39
C ASP A 120 12.35 -7.99 10.69
N GLY A 121 12.74 -7.18 11.68
CA GLY A 121 13.13 -7.66 13.01
C GLY A 121 12.02 -8.44 13.71
N GLU A 122 10.79 -7.96 13.69
CA GLU A 122 9.66 -8.67 14.29
C GLU A 122 9.29 -9.96 13.53
N LEU A 123 9.38 -9.96 12.19
CA LEU A 123 9.14 -11.19 11.40
C LEU A 123 10.15 -12.29 11.76
N ARG A 124 11.45 -11.93 11.86
CA ARG A 124 12.50 -12.87 12.28
C ARG A 124 12.27 -13.41 13.68
N LEU A 125 11.90 -12.55 14.63
CA LEU A 125 11.61 -12.96 16.00
C LEU A 125 10.38 -13.86 16.10
N ALA A 126 9.41 -13.69 15.20
CA ALA A 126 8.25 -14.56 15.06
C ALA A 126 8.57 -15.91 14.37
N GLY A 127 9.79 -16.11 13.88
CA GLY A 127 10.18 -17.29 13.10
C GLY A 127 9.58 -17.32 11.70
N LEU A 128 9.13 -16.17 11.18
CA LEU A 128 8.61 -16.02 9.83
C LEU A 128 9.74 -15.69 8.84
N PRO A 129 9.54 -15.89 7.52
CA PRO A 129 10.46 -15.40 6.50
C PRO A 129 10.75 -13.91 6.67
N ASP A 130 12.01 -13.53 6.48
CA ASP A 130 12.45 -12.15 6.55
C ASP A 130 12.08 -11.39 5.26
N LEU A 131 12.12 -10.05 5.27
CA LEU A 131 11.77 -9.22 4.12
C LEU A 131 12.61 -9.54 2.87
N PRO A 132 13.94 -9.76 2.96
CA PRO A 132 14.72 -10.27 1.83
C PRO A 132 14.20 -11.59 1.28
N GLY A 133 13.80 -12.54 2.13
CA GLY A 133 13.22 -13.81 1.73
C GLY A 133 11.84 -13.67 1.06
N ILE A 134 11.04 -12.68 1.46
CA ILE A 134 9.72 -12.41 0.88
C ILE A 134 9.83 -11.65 -0.45
N LEU A 135 10.65 -10.60 -0.49
CA LEU A 135 10.67 -9.63 -1.60
C LEU A 135 11.76 -9.91 -2.64
N GLY A 136 12.84 -10.60 -2.26
CA GLY A 136 13.98 -10.84 -3.14
C GLY A 136 14.47 -9.55 -3.80
N THR A 137 14.40 -9.49 -5.12
CA THR A 137 14.84 -8.34 -5.93
C THR A 137 13.99 -7.08 -5.77
N ASP A 138 12.78 -7.19 -5.20
CA ASP A 138 11.89 -6.04 -5.00
C ASP A 138 12.20 -5.23 -3.73
N LEU A 139 13.12 -5.74 -2.88
CA LEU A 139 13.44 -5.12 -1.60
C LEU A 139 13.88 -3.65 -1.76
N ASP A 140 14.81 -3.38 -2.69
CA ASP A 140 15.33 -2.04 -2.93
C ASP A 140 14.26 -1.07 -3.43
N ARG A 141 13.31 -1.56 -4.23
CA ARG A 141 12.16 -0.77 -4.73
C ARG A 141 11.27 -0.35 -3.56
N LEU A 142 11.03 -1.27 -2.63
CA LEU A 142 10.21 -1.00 -1.47
C LEU A 142 10.89 -0.02 -0.51
N TYR A 143 12.18 -0.21 -0.23
CA TYR A 143 12.95 0.75 0.55
C TYR A 143 12.96 2.14 -0.13
N CYS A 144 13.11 2.18 -1.46
CA CYS A 144 12.99 3.42 -2.22
C CYS A 144 11.65 4.12 -1.99
N LEU A 145 10.53 3.41 -2.04
CA LEU A 145 9.19 3.95 -1.77
C LEU A 145 9.06 4.52 -0.34
N PHE A 146 9.55 3.80 0.66
CA PHE A 146 9.45 4.23 2.06
C PHE A 146 10.37 5.41 2.39
N GLN A 147 11.60 5.38 1.89
CA GLN A 147 12.55 6.48 2.12
C GLN A 147 12.15 7.74 1.32
N ALA A 148 11.54 7.55 0.14
CA ALA A 148 10.97 8.65 -0.65
C ALA A 148 9.91 9.44 0.11
N ARG A 149 9.00 8.74 0.81
CA ARG A 149 8.00 9.37 1.66
C ARG A 149 8.66 10.27 2.71
N HIS A 150 9.68 9.76 3.42
CA HIS A 150 10.45 10.57 4.39
C HIS A 150 11.04 11.83 3.74
N LEU A 151 11.59 11.73 2.53
CA LEU A 151 12.12 12.90 1.84
C LEU A 151 11.02 13.94 1.56
N TYR A 152 9.88 13.53 1.02
CA TYR A 152 8.82 14.47 0.64
C TYR A 152 8.05 15.04 1.82
N GLU A 153 7.86 14.27 2.90
CA GLU A 153 7.15 14.72 4.10
C GLU A 153 8.03 15.57 5.02
N HIS A 154 9.35 15.33 5.07
CA HIS A 154 10.21 15.93 6.09
C HIS A 154 11.44 16.67 5.56
N GLN A 155 11.85 16.45 4.31
CA GLN A 155 13.06 17.05 3.73
C GLN A 155 12.76 17.85 2.46
N ALA A 156 11.50 18.23 2.23
CA ALA A 156 11.04 18.92 1.01
C ALA A 156 11.39 18.20 -0.31
N GLY A 157 11.69 16.90 -0.28
CA GLY A 157 12.15 16.10 -1.42
C GLY A 157 13.67 16.06 -1.62
N VAL A 158 14.46 16.63 -0.70
CA VAL A 158 15.93 16.68 -0.79
C VAL A 158 16.55 15.42 -0.20
N VAL A 159 17.43 14.75 -0.95
CA VAL A 159 18.11 13.51 -0.50
C VAL A 159 19.04 13.79 0.68
N ASP A 160 18.77 13.14 1.82
CA ASP A 160 19.56 13.26 3.05
C ASP A 160 20.45 12.03 3.29
N ASN A 161 21.25 12.09 4.36
CA ASN A 161 22.13 10.97 4.76
C ASN A 161 21.35 9.73 5.20
N ARG A 162 20.12 9.88 5.70
CA ARG A 162 19.27 8.76 6.12
C ARG A 162 18.84 7.94 4.91
N PHE A 163 18.43 8.62 3.83
CA PHE A 163 18.09 8.01 2.55
C PHE A 163 19.30 7.27 1.96
N VAL A 164 20.46 7.92 1.90
CA VAL A 164 21.69 7.32 1.33
C VAL A 164 22.18 6.13 2.14
N ALA A 165 22.04 6.15 3.47
CA ALA A 165 22.40 5.01 4.32
C ALA A 165 21.58 3.75 4.00
N LYS A 166 20.32 3.91 3.58
CA LYS A 166 19.44 2.82 3.18
C LYS A 166 19.59 2.44 1.71
N LEU A 167 19.89 3.41 0.85
CA LEU A 167 20.02 3.21 -0.58
C LEU A 167 21.33 3.86 -1.09
N PRO A 168 22.49 3.21 -0.87
CA PRO A 168 23.80 3.78 -1.20
C PRO A 168 23.97 4.13 -2.68
N ALA A 169 23.24 3.46 -3.58
CA ALA A 169 23.23 3.75 -5.01
C ALA A 169 22.87 5.21 -5.34
N TYR A 170 22.15 5.90 -4.44
CA TYR A 170 21.74 7.31 -4.62
C TYR A 170 22.67 8.32 -3.93
N ALA A 171 23.84 7.91 -3.45
CA ALA A 171 24.79 8.81 -2.78
C ALA A 171 25.16 10.05 -3.61
N HIS A 172 25.19 9.91 -4.94
CA HIS A 172 25.48 10.98 -5.89
C HIS A 172 24.41 12.08 -5.93
N LEU A 173 23.18 11.82 -5.45
CA LEU A 173 22.08 12.78 -5.40
C LEU A 173 21.97 13.51 -4.05
N ARG A 174 22.87 13.25 -3.10
CA ARG A 174 22.83 13.86 -1.77
C ARG A 174 22.78 15.40 -1.85
N GLY A 175 21.84 16.00 -1.13
CA GLY A 175 21.61 17.45 -1.14
C GLY A 175 20.84 17.97 -2.35
N GLN A 176 20.40 17.10 -3.26
CA GLN A 176 19.61 17.46 -4.44
C GLN A 176 18.15 17.07 -4.24
N LEU A 177 17.24 17.81 -4.88
CA LEU A 177 15.85 17.38 -5.03
C LEU A 177 15.81 16.09 -5.84
N ARG A 178 15.14 15.07 -5.31
CA ARG A 178 14.91 13.83 -6.07
C ARG A 178 13.56 13.90 -6.77
N PRO A 179 13.52 14.03 -8.11
CA PRO A 179 12.36 13.56 -8.86
C PRO A 179 12.40 12.02 -8.82
N ILE A 180 11.39 11.41 -8.21
CA ILE A 180 11.25 9.95 -8.29
C ILE A 180 10.45 9.66 -9.55
N PRO A 181 11.03 8.90 -10.51
CA PRO A 181 10.30 8.54 -11.72
C PRO A 181 8.99 7.84 -11.37
N ALA A 182 7.93 8.13 -12.11
CA ALA A 182 6.62 7.48 -11.95
C ALA A 182 6.75 5.95 -11.99
N THR A 183 7.60 5.42 -12.87
CA THR A 183 7.93 3.99 -12.96
C THR A 183 8.43 3.42 -11.63
N ASN A 184 9.33 4.11 -10.94
CA ASN A 184 9.86 3.67 -9.65
C ASN A 184 8.78 3.71 -8.55
N LEU A 185 7.86 4.68 -8.58
CA LEU A 185 6.71 4.68 -7.66
C LEU A 185 5.81 3.49 -7.94
N THR A 186 5.43 3.27 -9.20
CA THR A 186 4.55 2.15 -9.58
C THR A 186 5.16 0.80 -9.20
N GLU A 187 6.44 0.58 -9.51
CA GLU A 187 7.16 -0.65 -9.13
C GLU A 187 7.23 -0.82 -7.61
N GLY A 188 7.43 0.26 -6.85
CA GLY A 188 7.40 0.23 -5.39
C GLY A 188 6.01 -0.07 -4.82
N ILE A 189 4.94 0.48 -5.40
CA ILE A 189 3.55 0.18 -5.04
C ILE A 189 3.23 -1.29 -5.32
N ASP A 190 3.70 -1.84 -6.45
CA ASP A 190 3.49 -3.25 -6.79
C ASP A 190 4.25 -4.19 -5.86
N ALA A 191 5.48 -3.82 -5.45
CA ALA A 191 6.22 -4.53 -4.42
C ALA A 191 5.49 -4.50 -3.05
N LEU A 192 4.90 -3.36 -2.70
CA LEU A 192 4.12 -3.21 -1.46
C LEU A 192 2.82 -4.03 -1.48
N GLU A 193 2.12 -4.08 -2.61
CA GLU A 193 0.97 -4.97 -2.80
C GLU A 193 1.35 -6.43 -2.61
N ARG A 194 2.46 -6.88 -3.23
CA ARG A 194 2.98 -8.24 -3.05
C ARG A 194 3.27 -8.52 -1.58
N LEU A 195 3.99 -7.61 -0.90
CA LEU A 195 4.31 -7.73 0.51
C LEU A 195 3.04 -7.87 1.37
N ALA A 196 2.02 -7.04 1.13
CA ALA A 196 0.76 -7.09 1.88
C ALA A 196 0.09 -8.46 1.77
N ARG A 197 0.03 -9.02 0.55
CA ARG A 197 -0.55 -10.36 0.31
C ARG A 197 0.25 -11.46 0.98
N ASP A 198 1.57 -11.41 0.91
CA ASP A 198 2.42 -12.46 1.49
C ASP A 198 2.44 -12.40 3.01
N ILE A 199 2.49 -11.20 3.60
CA ILE A 199 2.32 -11.03 5.05
C ILE A 199 0.95 -11.55 5.51
N ASP A 200 -0.13 -11.23 4.77
CA ASP A 200 -1.47 -11.72 5.11
C ASP A 200 -1.51 -13.26 5.15
N ARG A 201 -0.94 -13.91 4.13
CA ARG A 201 -0.82 -15.38 4.05
C ARG A 201 0.04 -15.95 5.18
N LEU A 202 1.17 -15.33 5.50
CA LEU A 202 2.05 -15.80 6.57
C LEU A 202 1.35 -15.75 7.94
N PHE A 203 0.57 -14.70 8.19
CA PHE A 203 -0.13 -14.50 9.46
C PHE A 203 -1.40 -15.35 9.57
N THR A 204 -2.01 -15.73 8.45
CA THR A 204 -3.24 -16.55 8.43
C THR A 204 -3.00 -18.05 8.19
N GLY A 205 -1.84 -18.41 7.64
CA GLY A 205 -1.43 -19.78 7.29
C GLY A 205 -0.50 -20.48 8.30
N GLY A 206 -0.01 -19.78 9.33
CA GLY A 206 0.81 -20.37 10.41
C GLY A 206 0.01 -21.35 11.30
N PRO A 207 0.69 -22.20 12.09
CA PRO A 207 0.05 -23.24 12.89
C PRO A 207 -1.00 -22.61 13.80
N ARG A 208 -2.26 -22.99 13.58
CA ARG A 208 -3.38 -22.58 14.43
C ARG A 208 -3.12 -23.18 15.80
N GLY A 209 -2.59 -22.38 16.72
CA GLY A 209 -2.64 -22.69 18.14
C GLY A 209 -4.12 -22.79 18.52
N SER A 210 -4.60 -24.02 18.68
CA SER A 210 -5.89 -24.28 19.30
C SER A 210 -5.90 -23.68 20.71
N PRO A 211 -7.05 -23.14 21.18
CA PRO A 211 -7.22 -22.83 22.59
C PRO A 211 -7.06 -24.06 23.48
#